data_AF-A0A2Z6NZN7-F1
#
_entry.id   AF-A0A2Z6NZN7-F1
#
_cell.length_a   1.000
_cell.length_b   1.000
_cell.length_c   1.000
_cell.angle_alpha   90.00
_cell.angle_beta   90.00
_cell.angle_gamma   90.00
#
_symmetry.space_group_name_H-M   'P 1'
#
loop_
_entity.id
_entity.type
_entity.pdbx_description
1 polymer ?
#
loop_
_entity_poly.entity_id
_entity_poly.type
_entity_poly.pdbx_seq_one_letter_code
_entity_poly.pdbx_strand_id
1 'polypeptide(L)'
;MASASASVFKSSSLVLDKSEWVKGQTIRQPMSVVRCNPTAPPSLTIRAGAYTDELVKTAKTIASPGRGILAMDESNATCGKRLASIGLENTEANRQAWRTLLVTVPTLGEYISGAILFEETLYQSTVDGRKIVDVLVEQNIVPGIKVDKGLVPLAGSNDESWCQGLDGLASRSAAYYQQGARFAKWRTVVSIPNGPSALAVKEAAWGLARYAAISQDNGLVPIVEPEILLDGEHNIDRTFEVAQKVWAEVFFYLAENNVQFEGILLKPSMVTPGNESKEKVSPATVADYTLKLLHRRIPPAVPGIMFLSGGQSEVEATLNLNEMNKSPNPWHVSFSYARALQNTALKTWGGRVENVKAAQDALLFRAKSNSLAQLGKYTGVGESEEAKKELFVKGYSY
;
A
#
# COMPACT_ATOMS: atom_id res chain seq x y z
N MET A 1 33.93 -41.76 -48.37
CA MET A 1 34.54 -40.64 -47.63
C MET A 1 34.19 -40.78 -46.16
N ALA A 2 35.22 -40.80 -45.30
CA ALA A 2 35.30 -40.67 -43.84
C ALA A 2 34.06 -41.10 -43.01
N SER A 3 34.00 -42.28 -42.38
CA SER A 3 34.79 -42.83 -41.24
C SER A 3 34.51 -42.15 -39.89
N ALA A 4 33.61 -42.77 -39.12
CA ALA A 4 33.56 -42.65 -37.66
C ALA A 4 34.69 -43.49 -37.04
N SER A 5 35.34 -42.99 -36.00
CA SER A 5 36.30 -43.78 -35.21
C SER A 5 36.17 -43.46 -33.72
N ALA A 6 35.91 -44.51 -32.96
CA ALA A 6 35.97 -44.57 -31.51
C ALA A 6 37.32 -45.18 -31.09
N SER A 7 37.93 -44.67 -30.01
CA SER A 7 39.00 -45.35 -29.28
C SER A 7 38.91 -44.91 -27.80
N VAL A 8 38.45 -45.79 -26.90
CA VAL A 8 39.20 -46.79 -26.10
C VAL A 8 40.20 -46.14 -25.14
N PHE A 9 39.78 -45.99 -23.89
CA PHE A 9 40.63 -45.74 -22.74
C PHE A 9 41.43 -47.01 -22.39
N LYS A 10 42.75 -46.88 -22.24
CA LYS A 10 43.60 -47.85 -21.55
C LYS A 10 44.25 -47.20 -20.34
N SER A 11 44.01 -47.81 -19.19
CA SER A 11 44.73 -47.61 -17.93
C SER A 11 46.08 -48.32 -17.98
N SER A 12 47.11 -47.72 -17.39
CA SER A 12 48.25 -48.45 -16.83
C SER A 12 48.90 -47.62 -15.73
N SER A 13 49.30 -48.32 -14.69
CA SER A 13 49.70 -47.85 -13.38
C SER A 13 51.20 -48.12 -13.13
N LEU A 14 51.81 -47.27 -12.29
CA LEU A 14 53.10 -47.41 -11.58
C LEU A 14 54.35 -47.37 -12.50
N VAL A 15 55.44 -46.66 -12.16
CA VAL A 15 56.30 -46.83 -10.98
C VAL A 15 57.07 -45.53 -10.71
N LEU A 16 57.20 -45.18 -9.43
CA LEU A 16 58.14 -44.18 -8.91
C LEU A 16 59.55 -44.78 -8.89
N ASP A 17 60.53 -44.09 -9.47
CA ASP A 17 61.93 -44.31 -9.12
C ASP A 17 62.65 -42.98 -8.82
N LYS A 18 63.52 -43.03 -7.82
CA LYS A 18 64.22 -41.90 -7.19
C LYS A 18 65.56 -41.63 -7.90
N SER A 19 66.07 -40.42 -7.64
CA SER A 19 67.45 -39.96 -7.87
C SER A 19 67.75 -39.56 -9.34
N GLU A 20 68.39 -38.44 -9.68
CA GLU A 20 69.33 -37.58 -8.96
C GLU A 20 69.10 -36.11 -9.33
N TRP A 21 69.37 -35.24 -8.35
CA TRP A 21 69.63 -33.83 -8.56
C TRP A 21 70.87 -33.63 -9.45
N VAL A 22 70.86 -32.61 -10.33
CA VAL A 22 71.85 -31.51 -10.36
C VAL A 22 71.74 -30.65 -11.64
N LYS A 23 71.75 -29.32 -11.42
CA LYS A 23 72.13 -28.19 -12.31
C LYS A 23 71.15 -27.69 -13.39
N GLY A 24 70.32 -26.73 -12.96
CA GLY A 24 70.50 -25.32 -13.32
C GLY A 24 70.32 -24.91 -14.79
N GLN A 25 69.08 -24.61 -15.18
CA GLN A 25 68.77 -23.63 -16.22
C GLN A 25 67.56 -22.79 -15.79
N THR A 26 67.77 -21.48 -15.72
CA THR A 26 66.79 -20.47 -15.30
C THR A 26 65.77 -20.25 -16.43
N ILE A 27 64.58 -20.84 -16.31
CA ILE A 27 63.46 -20.54 -17.20
C ILE A 27 62.86 -19.19 -16.79
N ARG A 28 63.00 -18.17 -17.65
CA ARG A 28 62.29 -16.90 -17.51
C ARG A 28 60.78 -17.14 -17.66
N GLN A 29 60.03 -17.02 -16.58
CA GLN A 29 58.57 -16.94 -16.65
C GLN A 29 58.17 -15.57 -17.23
N PRO A 30 57.25 -15.49 -18.21
CA PRO A 30 56.65 -14.21 -18.56
C PRO A 30 55.72 -13.80 -17.42
N MET A 31 56.04 -12.69 -16.75
CA MET A 31 55.09 -12.07 -15.83
C MET A 31 53.92 -11.51 -16.66
N SER A 32 52.78 -12.18 -16.60
CA SER A 32 51.51 -11.56 -17.01
C SER A 32 51.21 -10.41 -16.06
N VAL A 33 51.38 -9.18 -16.52
CA VAL A 33 50.90 -8.00 -15.82
C VAL A 33 49.38 -7.98 -15.99
N VAL A 34 48.65 -8.43 -14.97
CA VAL A 34 47.21 -8.19 -14.88
C VAL A 34 47.02 -6.69 -14.65
N ARG A 35 46.67 -5.95 -15.70
CA ARG A 35 46.15 -4.59 -15.53
C ARG A 35 44.75 -4.71 -14.92
N CYS A 36 44.68 -4.59 -13.60
CA CYS A 36 43.43 -4.25 -12.95
C CYS A 36 43.07 -2.83 -13.38
N ASN A 37 42.18 -2.68 -14.36
CA ASN A 37 41.48 -1.41 -14.52
C ASN A 37 40.69 -1.20 -13.23
N PRO A 38 40.92 -0.13 -12.46
CA PRO A 38 40.02 0.21 -11.38
C PRO A 38 38.67 0.52 -12.05
N THR A 39 37.74 -0.42 -11.99
CA THR A 39 36.33 -0.09 -12.14
C THR A 39 36.07 0.97 -11.09
N ALA A 40 35.68 2.18 -11.53
CA ALA A 40 35.24 3.22 -10.61
C ALA A 40 34.27 2.57 -9.61
N PRO A 41 34.39 2.86 -8.30
CA PRO A 41 33.40 2.38 -7.35
C PRO A 41 32.03 2.77 -7.91
N PRO A 42 31.03 1.86 -7.94
CA PRO A 42 29.71 2.23 -8.42
C PRO A 42 29.31 3.46 -7.62
N SER A 43 29.15 4.60 -8.31
CA SER A 43 28.60 5.78 -7.65
C SER A 43 27.17 5.39 -7.31
N LEU A 44 26.94 5.04 -6.05
CA LEU A 44 25.61 5.00 -5.48
C LEU A 44 25.08 6.43 -5.60
N THR A 45 24.38 6.71 -6.70
CA THR A 45 23.65 7.95 -6.88
C THR A 45 22.51 7.93 -5.86
N ILE A 46 22.79 8.43 -4.66
CA ILE A 46 21.75 8.69 -3.68
C ILE A 46 20.97 9.89 -4.22
N ARG A 47 19.75 9.65 -4.68
CA ARG A 47 18.84 10.70 -5.12
C ARG A 47 18.42 11.53 -3.90
N ALA A 48 19.10 12.65 -3.67
CA ALA A 48 18.62 13.71 -2.79
C ALA A 48 17.79 14.70 -3.61
N GLY A 49 16.47 14.50 -3.65
CA GLY A 49 15.54 15.40 -4.32
C GLY A 49 15.25 16.64 -3.48
N ALA A 50 14.70 17.68 -4.09
CA ALA A 50 14.35 18.94 -3.39
C ALA A 50 13.37 18.73 -2.21
N TYR A 51 12.61 17.64 -2.22
CA TYR A 51 11.59 17.31 -1.22
C TYR A 51 12.00 16.20 -0.25
N THR A 52 13.20 15.63 -0.35
CA THR A 52 13.60 14.41 0.39
C THR A 52 13.30 14.50 1.90
N ASP A 53 13.74 15.56 2.58
CA ASP A 53 13.50 15.70 4.02
C ASP A 53 12.03 15.93 4.37
N GLU A 54 11.30 16.67 3.53
CA GLU A 54 9.87 16.91 3.69
C GLU A 54 9.05 15.63 3.53
N LEU A 55 9.40 14.79 2.56
CA LEU A 55 8.77 13.49 2.32
C LEU A 55 8.93 12.58 3.55
N VAL A 56 10.16 12.47 4.07
CA VAL A 56 10.45 11.64 5.26
C VAL A 56 9.68 12.18 6.48
N LYS A 57 9.67 13.51 6.68
CA LYS A 57 8.93 14.14 7.78
C LYS A 57 7.42 13.90 7.66
N THR A 58 6.87 14.04 6.46
CA THR A 58 5.44 13.84 6.19
C THR A 58 5.05 12.38 6.42
N ALA A 59 5.82 11.43 5.88
CA ALA A 59 5.55 10.01 6.04
C ALA A 59 5.58 9.58 7.51
N LYS A 60 6.56 10.08 8.29
CA LYS A 60 6.62 9.87 9.75
C LYS A 60 5.49 10.54 10.52
N THR A 61 5.03 11.71 10.08
CA THR A 61 3.89 12.42 10.68
C THR A 61 2.59 11.64 10.47
N ILE A 62 2.41 11.05 9.29
CA ILE A 62 1.27 10.19 9.01
C ILE A 62 1.37 8.88 9.80
N ALA A 63 2.57 8.30 9.89
CA ALA A 63 2.88 7.09 10.65
C ALA A 63 3.13 7.34 12.16
N SER A 64 2.34 8.21 12.79
CA SER A 64 2.49 8.58 14.19
C SER A 64 1.69 7.68 15.15
N PRO A 65 2.20 7.37 16.36
CA PRO A 65 1.51 6.58 17.39
C PRO A 65 0.04 6.95 17.59
N GLY A 66 -0.83 5.94 17.61
CA GLY A 66 -2.27 6.08 17.86
C GLY A 66 -3.05 6.76 16.74
N ARG A 67 -2.47 6.96 15.55
CA ARG A 67 -3.16 7.63 14.44
C ARG A 67 -3.13 6.81 13.16
N GLY A 68 -4.11 7.05 12.29
CA GLY A 68 -4.20 6.44 10.96
C GLY A 68 -4.83 7.37 9.94
N ILE A 69 -5.22 6.83 8.78
CA ILE A 69 -5.70 7.61 7.64
C ILE A 69 -7.20 7.41 7.44
N LEU A 70 -7.94 8.51 7.32
CA LEU A 70 -9.31 8.53 6.80
C LEU A 70 -9.27 8.54 5.27
N ALA A 71 -9.67 7.45 4.64
CA ALA A 71 -9.76 7.38 3.17
C ALA A 71 -11.15 7.84 2.71
N MET A 72 -11.28 9.12 2.35
CA MET A 72 -12.52 9.76 1.86
C MET A 72 -12.38 10.18 0.38
N ASP A 73 -11.59 9.40 -0.36
CA ASP A 73 -11.23 9.60 -1.75
C ASP A 73 -12.13 8.84 -2.73
N GLU A 74 -13.36 8.51 -2.31
CA GLU A 74 -14.34 7.93 -3.23
C GLU A 74 -14.56 8.88 -4.41
N SER A 75 -14.45 8.35 -5.62
CA SER A 75 -14.86 9.05 -6.83
C SER A 75 -16.33 9.46 -6.74
N ASN A 76 -16.77 10.40 -7.57
CA ASN A 76 -18.17 10.82 -7.60
C ASN A 76 -19.14 9.64 -7.82
N ALA A 77 -18.75 8.66 -8.64
CA ALA A 77 -19.55 7.45 -8.86
C ALA A 77 -19.62 6.57 -7.59
N THR A 78 -18.50 6.35 -6.93
CA THR A 78 -18.42 5.51 -5.72
C THR A 78 -19.10 6.17 -4.52
N CYS A 79 -18.89 7.48 -4.34
CA CYS A 79 -19.61 8.26 -3.34
C CYS A 79 -21.13 8.22 -3.61
N GLY A 80 -21.55 8.32 -4.88
CA GLY A 80 -22.95 8.17 -5.28
C GLY A 80 -23.57 6.83 -4.86
N LYS A 81 -22.87 5.71 -5.07
CA LYS A 81 -23.34 4.38 -4.59
C LYS A 81 -23.51 4.36 -3.07
N ARG A 82 -22.62 5.03 -2.33
CA ARG A 82 -22.70 5.13 -0.87
C ARG A 82 -23.90 5.99 -0.43
N LEU A 83 -24.10 7.15 -1.06
CA LEU A 83 -25.26 8.02 -0.80
C LEU A 83 -26.59 7.31 -1.12
N ALA A 84 -26.65 6.59 -2.23
CA ALA A 84 -27.84 5.83 -2.62
C ALA A 84 -28.21 4.76 -1.57
N SER A 85 -27.23 4.17 -0.87
CA SER A 85 -27.49 3.17 0.19
C SER A 85 -28.24 3.72 1.40
N ILE A 86 -28.27 5.05 1.57
CA ILE A 86 -29.04 5.75 2.61
C ILE A 86 -30.19 6.58 2.01
N GLY A 87 -30.54 6.35 0.74
CA GLY A 87 -31.66 7.01 0.06
C GLY A 87 -31.37 8.43 -0.43
N LEU A 88 -30.10 8.83 -0.58
CA LEU A 88 -29.72 10.15 -1.10
C LEU A 88 -29.29 10.09 -2.57
N GLU A 89 -29.63 11.16 -3.30
CA GLU A 89 -29.15 11.38 -4.66
C GLU A 89 -27.68 11.78 -4.71
N ASN A 90 -27.01 11.44 -5.80
CA ASN A 90 -25.61 11.78 -6.03
C ASN A 90 -25.43 13.21 -6.58
N THR A 91 -25.73 14.22 -5.76
CA THR A 91 -25.50 15.63 -6.09
C THR A 91 -24.21 16.13 -5.47
N GLU A 92 -23.61 17.18 -6.05
CA GLU A 92 -22.42 17.82 -5.47
C GLU A 92 -22.69 18.30 -4.03
N ALA A 93 -23.86 18.91 -3.79
CA ALA A 93 -24.26 19.36 -2.46
C ALA A 93 -24.28 18.23 -1.42
N ASN A 94 -24.80 17.04 -1.78
CA ASN A 94 -24.81 15.90 -0.87
C ASN A 94 -23.40 15.34 -0.62
N ARG A 95 -22.54 15.31 -1.65
CA ARG A 95 -21.13 14.93 -1.49
C ARG A 95 -20.40 15.92 -0.59
N GLN A 96 -20.58 17.22 -0.82
CA GLN A 96 -20.03 18.30 0.00
C GLN A 96 -20.48 18.21 1.46
N ALA A 97 -21.78 18.00 1.69
CA ALA A 97 -22.34 17.85 3.03
C ALA A 97 -21.74 16.64 3.75
N TRP A 98 -21.59 15.51 3.05
CA TRP A 98 -20.94 14.33 3.58
C TRP A 98 -19.46 14.58 3.93
N ARG A 99 -18.69 15.20 3.02
CA ARG A 99 -17.28 15.53 3.31
C ARG A 99 -17.14 16.53 4.44
N THR A 100 -18.02 17.53 4.50
CA THR A 100 -18.06 18.51 5.58
C THR A 100 -18.28 17.82 6.91
N LEU A 101 -19.26 16.92 7.01
CA LEU A 101 -19.53 16.15 8.23
C LEU A 101 -18.28 15.41 8.71
N LEU A 102 -17.58 14.72 7.79
CA LEU A 102 -16.37 13.96 8.10
C LEU A 102 -15.24 14.83 8.63
N VAL A 103 -14.94 15.96 7.98
CA VAL A 103 -13.76 16.77 8.33
C VAL A 103 -14.00 17.73 9.49
N THR A 104 -15.27 18.03 9.82
CA THR A 104 -15.62 18.95 10.92
C THR A 104 -15.87 18.25 12.25
N VAL A 105 -15.58 16.94 12.36
CA VAL A 105 -15.62 16.24 13.65
C VAL A 105 -14.60 16.85 14.60
N PRO A 106 -15.02 17.41 15.75
CA PRO A 106 -14.08 17.95 16.73
C PRO A 106 -13.09 16.89 17.21
N THR A 107 -11.83 17.29 17.40
CA THR A 107 -10.72 16.45 17.88
C THR A 107 -10.41 15.21 17.05
N LEU A 108 -10.90 15.12 15.80
CA LEU A 108 -10.61 14.00 14.91
C LEU A 108 -9.11 13.79 14.70
N GLY A 109 -8.35 14.89 14.70
CA GLY A 109 -6.90 14.92 14.60
C GLY A 109 -6.14 14.12 15.66
N GLU A 110 -6.74 13.82 16.81
CA GLU A 110 -6.15 12.95 17.84
C GLU A 110 -5.95 11.51 17.34
N TYR A 111 -6.79 11.07 16.41
CA TYR A 111 -6.86 9.68 15.94
C TYR A 111 -6.58 9.54 14.43
N ILE A 112 -6.72 10.62 13.68
CA ILE A 112 -6.46 10.66 12.23
C ILE A 112 -5.26 11.54 11.96
N SER A 113 -4.26 11.01 11.26
CA SER A 113 -3.04 11.69 10.84
C SER A 113 -3.05 12.15 9.40
N GLY A 114 -3.83 11.50 8.54
CA GLY A 114 -4.02 11.92 7.15
C GLY A 114 -5.44 11.69 6.65
N ALA A 115 -5.86 12.48 5.68
CA ALA A 115 -7.13 12.28 4.97
C ALA A 115 -6.88 12.21 3.47
N ILE A 116 -7.26 11.09 2.83
CA ILE A 116 -7.17 10.96 1.38
C ILE A 116 -8.43 11.57 0.77
N LEU A 117 -8.24 12.54 -0.12
CA LEU A 117 -9.31 13.27 -0.79
C LEU A 117 -9.44 12.82 -2.25
N PHE A 118 -10.64 12.99 -2.79
CA PHE A 118 -10.86 13.01 -4.23
C PHE A 118 -10.64 14.44 -4.75
N GLU A 119 -10.35 14.58 -6.05
CA GLU A 119 -10.00 15.87 -6.65
C GLU A 119 -11.08 16.94 -6.42
N GLU A 120 -12.37 16.60 -6.58
CA GLU A 120 -13.49 17.51 -6.26
C GLU A 120 -13.35 18.08 -4.84
N THR A 121 -13.10 17.22 -3.85
CA THR A 121 -13.00 17.59 -2.43
C THR A 121 -11.76 18.41 -2.10
N LEU A 122 -10.64 18.20 -2.79
CA LEU A 122 -9.39 18.96 -2.59
C LEU A 122 -9.57 20.46 -2.91
N TYR A 123 -10.43 20.77 -3.87
CA TYR A 123 -10.75 22.15 -4.28
C TYR A 123 -12.06 22.67 -3.67
N GLN A 124 -12.77 21.86 -2.90
CA GLN A 124 -14.06 22.22 -2.31
C GLN A 124 -13.92 22.96 -0.98
N SER A 125 -14.92 23.79 -0.68
CA SER A 125 -15.15 24.30 0.67
C SER A 125 -16.17 23.44 1.41
N THR A 126 -16.13 23.48 2.74
CA THR A 126 -17.20 23.01 3.60
C THR A 126 -18.48 23.82 3.37
N VAL A 127 -19.62 23.34 3.90
CA VAL A 127 -20.92 24.04 3.76
C VAL A 127 -20.93 25.45 4.38
N ASP A 128 -20.05 25.72 5.37
CA ASP A 128 -19.82 27.03 5.99
C ASP A 128 -18.77 27.89 5.25
N GLY A 129 -18.24 27.42 4.12
CA GLY A 129 -17.39 28.21 3.21
C GLY A 129 -15.88 28.10 3.44
N ARG A 130 -15.43 27.41 4.49
CA ARG A 130 -13.99 27.18 4.75
C ARG A 130 -13.42 26.14 3.79
N LYS A 131 -12.18 26.28 3.32
CA LYS A 131 -11.60 25.25 2.45
C LYS A 131 -11.43 23.96 3.24
N ILE A 132 -11.79 22.82 2.64
CA ILE A 132 -11.67 21.52 3.33
C ILE A 132 -10.24 21.23 3.76
N VAL A 133 -9.25 21.60 2.93
CA VAL A 133 -7.83 21.45 3.24
C VAL A 133 -7.41 22.22 4.49
N ASP A 134 -7.94 23.43 4.69
CA ASP A 134 -7.60 24.27 5.85
C ASP A 134 -8.17 23.66 7.13
N VAL A 135 -9.41 23.15 7.08
CA VAL A 135 -10.06 22.46 8.22
C VAL A 135 -9.30 21.21 8.66
N LEU A 136 -8.70 20.48 7.72
CA LEU A 136 -7.85 19.32 8.02
C LEU A 136 -6.54 19.76 8.68
N VAL A 137 -5.87 20.76 8.12
CA VAL A 137 -4.58 21.27 8.63
C VAL A 137 -4.74 21.87 10.03
N GLU A 138 -5.81 22.62 10.30
CA GLU A 138 -6.15 23.15 11.63
C GLU A 138 -6.23 22.06 12.70
N GLN A 139 -6.60 20.83 12.31
CA GLN A 139 -6.68 19.67 13.19
C GLN A 139 -5.42 18.79 13.15
N ASN A 140 -4.33 19.25 12.53
CA ASN A 140 -3.11 18.47 12.32
C ASN A 140 -3.30 17.21 11.47
N ILE A 141 -4.33 17.18 10.61
CA ILE A 141 -4.56 16.09 9.66
C ILE A 141 -3.92 16.48 8.33
N VAL A 142 -2.96 15.68 7.86
CA VAL A 142 -2.27 15.92 6.59
C VAL A 142 -3.26 15.70 5.43
N PRO A 143 -3.46 16.64 4.50
CA PRO A 143 -4.26 16.39 3.30
C PRO A 143 -3.49 15.53 2.30
N GLY A 144 -4.17 14.54 1.70
CA GLY A 144 -3.64 13.75 0.60
C GLY A 144 -4.65 13.59 -0.53
N ILE A 145 -4.19 13.08 -1.66
CA ILE A 145 -4.97 13.08 -2.90
C ILE A 145 -4.90 11.72 -3.61
N LYS A 146 -6.03 11.18 -4.04
CA LYS A 146 -6.06 10.07 -5.00
C LYS A 146 -5.67 10.59 -6.38
N VAL A 147 -4.64 10.00 -6.98
CA VAL A 147 -4.09 10.48 -8.26
C VAL A 147 -4.23 9.47 -9.40
N ASP A 148 -4.52 8.20 -9.10
CA ASP A 148 -4.85 7.21 -10.12
C ASP A 148 -6.15 7.58 -10.86
N LYS A 149 -6.26 7.12 -12.10
CA LYS A 149 -7.45 7.30 -12.97
C LYS A 149 -8.27 6.02 -13.09
N GLY A 150 -8.15 5.13 -12.10
CA GLY A 150 -8.91 3.90 -12.02
C GLY A 150 -8.35 2.74 -12.84
N LEU A 151 -9.05 1.61 -12.70
CA LEU A 151 -8.70 0.34 -13.30
C LEU A 151 -9.37 0.19 -14.66
N VAL A 152 -8.65 -0.43 -15.60
CA VAL A 152 -9.19 -0.85 -16.90
C VAL A 152 -8.79 -2.30 -17.19
N PRO A 153 -9.53 -3.00 -18.07
CA PRO A 153 -9.17 -4.36 -18.47
C PRO A 153 -7.74 -4.43 -19.02
N LEU A 154 -7.01 -5.46 -18.59
CA LEU A 154 -5.66 -5.73 -19.08
C LEU A 154 -5.76 -6.61 -20.33
N ALA A 155 -5.44 -6.03 -21.49
CA ALA A 155 -5.48 -6.73 -22.76
C ALA A 155 -4.54 -7.95 -22.76
N GLY A 156 -5.03 -9.09 -23.26
CA GLY A 156 -4.25 -10.35 -23.28
C GLY A 156 -4.16 -11.06 -21.93
N SER A 157 -4.92 -10.63 -20.93
CA SER A 157 -5.07 -11.31 -19.64
C SER A 157 -6.41 -12.05 -19.53
N ASN A 158 -6.58 -12.82 -18.45
CA ASN A 158 -7.82 -13.51 -18.12
C ASN A 158 -8.72 -12.61 -17.24
N ASP A 159 -9.33 -11.58 -17.81
CA ASP A 159 -10.15 -10.60 -17.06
C ASP A 159 -9.41 -9.96 -15.86
N GLU A 160 -8.09 -9.79 -15.98
CA GLU A 160 -7.31 -9.01 -15.03
C GLU A 160 -7.39 -7.52 -15.40
N SER A 161 -6.90 -6.66 -14.51
CA SER A 161 -6.96 -5.21 -14.70
C SER A 161 -5.59 -4.57 -14.45
N TRP A 162 -5.39 -3.38 -15.02
CA TRP A 162 -4.26 -2.51 -14.69
C TRP A 162 -4.77 -1.09 -14.41
N CYS A 163 -3.95 -0.29 -13.74
CA CYS A 163 -4.35 1.04 -13.30
C CYS A 163 -3.74 2.14 -14.18
N GLN A 164 -4.56 3.11 -14.58
CA GLN A 164 -4.16 4.24 -15.41
C GLN A 164 -3.88 5.50 -14.58
N GLY A 165 -3.24 6.50 -15.21
CA GLY A 165 -3.11 7.85 -14.63
C GLY A 165 -1.71 8.47 -14.65
N LEU A 166 -0.72 7.80 -15.25
CA LEU A 166 0.65 8.29 -15.35
C LEU A 166 0.76 9.51 -16.28
N ASP A 167 -0.08 9.57 -17.32
CA ASP A 167 -0.13 10.70 -18.25
C ASP A 167 -0.50 11.99 -17.53
N GLY A 168 0.41 12.97 -17.59
CA GLY A 168 0.28 14.26 -16.91
C GLY A 168 0.40 14.21 -15.39
N LEU A 169 0.79 13.07 -14.79
CA LEU A 169 0.85 12.90 -13.34
C LEU A 169 1.78 13.91 -12.65
N ALA A 170 2.92 14.25 -13.25
CA ALA A 170 3.86 15.22 -12.67
C ALA A 170 3.19 16.59 -12.49
N SER A 171 2.62 17.14 -13.56
CA SER A 171 1.93 18.44 -13.53
C SER A 171 0.75 18.45 -12.55
N ARG A 172 -0.03 17.36 -12.50
CA ARG A 172 -1.12 17.20 -11.52
C ARG A 172 -0.59 17.16 -10.09
N SER A 173 0.47 16.41 -9.83
CA SER A 173 1.08 16.29 -8.51
C SER A 173 1.60 17.64 -8.00
N ALA A 174 2.26 18.41 -8.87
CA ALA A 174 2.69 19.78 -8.55
C ALA A 174 1.51 20.71 -8.21
N ALA A 175 0.42 20.63 -8.98
CA ALA A 175 -0.79 21.42 -8.71
C ALA A 175 -1.47 21.01 -7.38
N TYR A 176 -1.53 19.71 -7.08
CA TYR A 176 -2.08 19.22 -5.82
C TYR A 176 -1.21 19.62 -4.61
N TYR A 177 0.12 19.61 -4.78
CA TYR A 177 1.04 20.09 -3.75
C TYR A 177 0.79 21.58 -3.44
N GLN A 178 0.62 22.41 -4.47
CA GLN A 178 0.27 23.83 -4.34
C GLN A 178 -1.09 24.04 -3.65
N GLN A 179 -2.04 23.14 -3.87
CA GLN A 179 -3.36 23.16 -3.24
C GLN A 179 -3.34 22.68 -1.77
N GLY A 180 -2.22 22.15 -1.28
CA GLY A 180 -2.03 21.75 0.12
C GLY A 180 -1.92 20.24 0.37
N ALA A 181 -2.02 19.41 -0.67
CA ALA A 181 -1.75 17.98 -0.52
C ALA A 181 -0.27 17.74 -0.19
N ARG A 182 0.02 16.74 0.65
CA ARG A 182 1.39 16.33 1.02
C ARG A 182 1.66 14.85 0.84
N PHE A 183 0.62 14.08 0.53
CA PHE A 183 0.76 12.69 0.12
C PHE A 183 -0.23 12.37 -0.99
N ALA A 184 0.06 11.32 -1.74
CA ALA A 184 -0.78 10.83 -2.81
C ALA A 184 -1.17 9.38 -2.55
N LYS A 185 -2.19 8.90 -3.26
CA LYS A 185 -2.59 7.49 -3.26
C LYS A 185 -2.79 6.99 -4.68
N TRP A 186 -2.25 5.81 -4.96
CA TRP A 186 -2.48 5.08 -6.21
C TRP A 186 -2.86 3.64 -5.92
N ARG A 187 -4.08 3.26 -6.29
CA ARG A 187 -4.58 1.90 -6.13
C ARG A 187 -4.31 1.07 -7.37
N THR A 188 -3.68 -0.09 -7.22
CA THR A 188 -3.73 -1.17 -8.22
C THR A 188 -4.35 -2.42 -7.60
N VAL A 189 -4.81 -3.34 -8.44
CA VAL A 189 -5.39 -4.61 -7.97
C VAL A 189 -4.73 -5.80 -8.63
N VAL A 190 -4.67 -6.88 -7.87
CA VAL A 190 -4.26 -8.19 -8.36
C VAL A 190 -5.35 -9.19 -7.96
N SER A 191 -5.86 -9.92 -8.94
CA SER A 191 -6.96 -10.88 -8.74
C SER A 191 -6.41 -12.29 -8.57
N ILE A 192 -6.90 -12.99 -7.55
CA ILE A 192 -6.68 -14.43 -7.33
C ILE A 192 -7.62 -15.31 -8.18
N PRO A 193 -8.94 -15.01 -8.33
CA PRO A 193 -9.80 -15.87 -9.16
C PRO A 193 -9.47 -15.77 -10.65
N ASN A 194 -8.99 -14.60 -11.09
CA ASN A 194 -8.66 -14.35 -12.49
C ASN A 194 -7.16 -14.59 -12.79
N GLY A 195 -6.33 -14.75 -11.76
CA GLY A 195 -4.87 -14.88 -11.88
C GLY A 195 -4.16 -15.06 -10.51
N PRO A 196 -2.94 -14.53 -10.30
CA PRO A 196 -2.38 -13.47 -11.10
C PRO A 196 -1.40 -13.96 -12.16
N SER A 197 -1.59 -13.49 -13.40
CA SER A 197 -0.59 -13.68 -14.45
C SER A 197 0.68 -12.90 -14.15
N ALA A 198 1.82 -13.34 -14.69
CA ALA A 198 3.06 -12.57 -14.58
C ALA A 198 2.93 -11.16 -15.20
N LEU A 199 2.08 -10.99 -16.20
CA LEU A 199 1.80 -9.69 -16.81
C LEU A 199 1.10 -8.76 -15.82
N ALA A 200 0.02 -9.21 -15.18
CA ALA A 200 -0.73 -8.39 -14.23
C ALA A 200 0.10 -8.00 -13.00
N VAL A 201 0.91 -8.94 -12.47
CA VAL A 201 1.82 -8.63 -11.36
C VAL A 201 2.83 -7.56 -11.77
N LYS A 202 3.46 -7.72 -12.94
CA LYS A 202 4.45 -6.76 -13.44
C LYS A 202 3.82 -5.39 -13.70
N GLU A 203 2.64 -5.32 -14.33
CA GLU A 203 1.94 -4.05 -14.59
C GLU A 203 1.58 -3.33 -13.29
N ALA A 204 1.05 -4.05 -12.31
CA ALA A 204 0.76 -3.51 -10.99
C ALA A 204 2.01 -2.94 -10.31
N ALA A 205 3.12 -3.70 -10.31
CA ALA A 205 4.36 -3.31 -9.68
C ALA A 205 5.07 -2.14 -10.40
N TRP A 206 5.14 -2.19 -11.73
CA TRP A 206 5.76 -1.15 -12.54
C TRP A 206 4.97 0.16 -12.47
N GLY A 207 3.64 0.10 -12.60
CA GLY A 207 2.78 1.27 -12.49
C GLY A 207 2.93 1.98 -11.15
N LEU A 208 2.92 1.23 -10.05
CA LEU A 208 3.15 1.75 -8.70
C LEU A 208 4.53 2.42 -8.55
N ALA A 209 5.57 1.80 -9.11
CA ALA A 209 6.93 2.34 -9.03
C ALA A 209 7.09 3.66 -9.80
N ARG A 210 6.53 3.74 -11.01
CA ARG A 210 6.51 4.97 -11.81
C ARG A 210 5.73 6.08 -11.10
N TYR A 211 4.56 5.76 -10.57
CA TYR A 211 3.75 6.68 -9.78
C TYR A 211 4.51 7.23 -8.56
N ALA A 212 5.16 6.33 -7.80
CA ALA A 212 5.84 6.70 -6.56
C ALA A 212 7.02 7.64 -6.84
N ALA A 213 7.83 7.34 -7.85
CA ALA A 213 8.95 8.20 -8.25
C ALA A 213 8.48 9.60 -8.69
N ILE A 214 7.42 9.68 -9.51
CA ILE A 214 6.85 10.96 -9.95
C ILE A 214 6.28 11.75 -8.77
N SER A 215 5.63 11.07 -7.82
CA SER A 215 5.04 11.73 -6.65
C SER A 215 6.13 12.35 -5.76
N GLN A 216 7.22 11.61 -5.51
CA GLN A 216 8.36 12.11 -4.74
C GLN A 216 9.04 13.32 -5.41
N ASP A 217 9.16 13.32 -6.74
CA ASP A 217 9.69 14.48 -7.49
C ASP A 217 8.84 15.74 -7.37
N ASN A 218 7.57 15.59 -7.01
CA ASN A 218 6.61 16.69 -6.90
C ASN A 218 6.16 16.91 -5.45
N GLY A 219 6.93 16.43 -4.47
CA GLY A 219 6.72 16.72 -3.05
C GLY A 219 5.58 15.97 -2.38
N LEU A 220 5.05 14.91 -2.99
CA LEU A 220 3.98 14.09 -2.43
C LEU A 220 4.53 12.73 -1.98
N VAL A 221 4.34 12.38 -0.70
CA VAL A 221 4.61 11.02 -0.19
C VAL A 221 3.68 10.05 -0.91
N PRO A 222 4.16 9.05 -1.66
CA PRO A 222 3.29 8.09 -2.31
C PRO A 222 2.84 7.01 -1.33
N ILE A 223 1.52 6.83 -1.23
CA ILE A 223 0.92 5.60 -0.69
C ILE A 223 0.88 4.57 -1.83
N VAL A 224 1.72 3.54 -1.69
CA VAL A 224 1.80 2.41 -2.61
C VAL A 224 0.73 1.40 -2.20
N GLU A 225 -0.31 1.20 -3.02
CA GLU A 225 -1.46 0.33 -2.70
C GLU A 225 -1.56 -0.86 -3.68
N PRO A 226 -0.81 -1.96 -3.44
CA PRO A 226 -0.91 -3.21 -4.19
C PRO A 226 -1.99 -4.12 -3.59
N GLU A 227 -3.26 -3.82 -3.85
CA GLU A 227 -4.38 -4.58 -3.27
C GLU A 227 -4.48 -5.97 -3.91
N ILE A 228 -4.45 -7.01 -3.07
CA ILE A 228 -4.90 -8.35 -3.48
C ILE A 228 -6.40 -8.42 -3.21
N LEU A 229 -7.18 -8.69 -4.26
CA LEU A 229 -8.64 -8.74 -4.15
C LEU A 229 -9.10 -9.90 -3.28
N LEU A 230 -10.17 -9.65 -2.51
CA LEU A 230 -10.80 -10.66 -1.65
C LEU A 230 -11.72 -11.60 -2.42
N ASP A 231 -12.09 -11.30 -3.66
CA ASP A 231 -13.02 -12.11 -4.45
C ASP A 231 -12.51 -13.56 -4.62
N GLY A 232 -13.42 -14.54 -4.50
CA GLY A 232 -13.15 -15.96 -4.68
C GLY A 232 -13.16 -16.79 -3.39
N GLU A 233 -12.99 -18.11 -3.56
CA GLU A 233 -13.11 -19.13 -2.51
C GLU A 233 -11.77 -19.59 -1.92
N HIS A 234 -10.69 -18.86 -2.21
CA HIS A 234 -9.33 -19.26 -1.84
C HIS A 234 -9.09 -19.20 -0.32
N ASN A 235 -8.21 -20.07 0.18
CA ASN A 235 -7.81 -20.07 1.59
C ASN A 235 -6.75 -19.00 1.91
N ILE A 236 -6.46 -18.81 3.19
CA ILE A 236 -5.48 -17.79 3.64
C ILE A 236 -4.05 -18.06 3.10
N ASP A 237 -3.67 -19.32 2.94
CA ASP A 237 -2.36 -19.71 2.38
C ASP A 237 -2.19 -19.22 0.94
N ARG A 238 -3.25 -19.32 0.13
CA ARG A 238 -3.22 -18.86 -1.25
C ARG A 238 -3.08 -17.34 -1.32
N THR A 239 -3.80 -16.60 -0.47
CA THR A 239 -3.63 -15.15 -0.35
C THR A 239 -2.20 -14.79 0.02
N PHE A 240 -1.62 -15.52 0.99
CA PHE A 240 -0.24 -15.32 1.42
C PHE A 240 0.76 -15.53 0.28
N GLU A 241 0.65 -16.63 -0.45
CA GLU A 241 1.55 -16.97 -1.57
C GLU A 241 1.50 -15.88 -2.66
N VAL A 242 0.30 -15.47 -3.05
CA VAL A 242 0.08 -14.45 -4.08
C VAL A 242 0.62 -13.10 -3.61
N ALA A 243 0.26 -12.65 -2.41
CA ALA A 243 0.75 -11.38 -1.87
C ALA A 243 2.28 -11.38 -1.72
N GLN A 244 2.88 -12.52 -1.34
CA GLN A 244 4.33 -12.68 -1.24
C GLN A 244 5.04 -12.50 -2.57
N LYS A 245 4.47 -12.97 -3.69
CA LYS A 245 5.01 -12.76 -5.03
C LYS A 245 4.84 -11.31 -5.46
N VAL A 246 3.64 -10.77 -5.31
CA VAL A 246 3.31 -9.40 -5.75
C VAL A 246 4.18 -8.37 -5.03
N TRP A 247 4.31 -8.46 -3.70
CA TRP A 247 5.07 -7.46 -2.94
C TRP A 247 6.58 -7.55 -3.22
N ALA A 248 7.09 -8.74 -3.57
CA ALA A 248 8.48 -8.87 -4.02
C ALA A 248 8.72 -8.06 -5.30
N GLU A 249 7.85 -8.19 -6.30
CA GLU A 249 7.96 -7.43 -7.55
C GLU A 249 7.74 -5.92 -7.34
N VAL A 250 6.78 -5.54 -6.49
CA VAL A 250 6.54 -4.12 -6.15
C VAL A 250 7.82 -3.48 -5.58
N PHE A 251 8.43 -4.08 -4.55
CA PHE A 251 9.62 -3.49 -3.95
C PHE A 251 10.86 -3.58 -4.85
N PHE A 252 10.96 -4.61 -5.69
CA PHE A 252 11.97 -4.66 -6.74
C PHE A 252 11.85 -3.45 -7.67
N TYR A 253 10.66 -3.21 -8.26
CA TYR A 253 10.51 -2.10 -9.20
C TYR A 253 10.52 -0.72 -8.54
N LEU A 254 10.11 -0.58 -7.27
CA LEU A 254 10.32 0.65 -6.50
C LEU A 254 11.82 0.98 -6.40
N ALA A 255 12.67 -0.01 -6.12
CA ALA A 255 14.12 0.16 -6.09
C ALA A 255 14.68 0.53 -7.48
N GLU A 256 14.26 -0.18 -8.53
CA GLU A 256 14.69 0.10 -9.92
C GLU A 256 14.28 1.51 -10.40
N ASN A 257 13.22 2.08 -9.84
CA ASN A 257 12.79 3.46 -10.12
C ASN A 257 13.38 4.50 -9.14
N ASN A 258 14.36 4.11 -8.32
CA ASN A 258 15.04 4.96 -7.34
C ASN A 258 14.06 5.65 -6.38
N VAL A 259 13.03 4.92 -5.95
CA VAL A 259 12.06 5.40 -4.95
C VAL A 259 12.70 5.33 -3.56
N GLN A 260 12.66 6.43 -2.83
CA GLN A 260 13.15 6.49 -1.46
C GLN A 260 12.14 5.86 -0.49
N PHE A 261 12.50 4.76 0.16
CA PHE A 261 11.56 4.00 1.01
C PHE A 261 11.20 4.74 2.32
N GLU A 262 12.07 5.60 2.85
CA GLU A 262 11.77 6.43 4.01
C GLU A 262 10.68 7.48 3.73
N GLY A 263 10.46 7.79 2.46
CA GLY A 263 9.48 8.75 1.98
C GLY A 263 8.27 8.12 1.29
N ILE A 264 7.94 6.85 1.58
CA ILE A 264 6.69 6.21 1.13
C ILE A 264 5.83 5.77 2.31
N LEU A 265 4.59 5.37 2.02
CA LEU A 265 3.76 4.54 2.89
C LEU A 265 3.26 3.34 2.08
N LEU A 266 3.11 2.18 2.72
CA LEU A 266 2.49 1.02 2.07
C LEU A 266 1.04 0.92 2.53
N LYS A 267 0.10 0.70 1.59
CA LYS A 267 -1.30 0.40 1.88
C LYS A 267 -1.66 -0.97 1.30
N PRO A 268 -1.32 -2.06 1.99
CA PRO A 268 -1.65 -3.40 1.53
C PRO A 268 -3.02 -3.84 2.03
N SER A 269 -3.57 -4.91 1.42
CA SER A 269 -4.59 -5.73 2.07
C SER A 269 -3.99 -6.56 3.20
N MET A 270 -4.79 -6.86 4.22
CA MET A 270 -4.45 -7.90 5.20
C MET A 270 -4.51 -9.27 4.51
N VAL A 271 -3.76 -10.24 5.04
CA VAL A 271 -3.80 -11.62 4.52
C VAL A 271 -4.98 -12.35 5.14
N THR A 272 -6.06 -12.48 4.38
CA THR A 272 -7.30 -13.18 4.78
C THR A 272 -7.68 -14.22 3.73
N PRO A 273 -8.53 -15.21 4.05
CA PRO A 273 -9.21 -16.00 3.04
C PRO A 273 -10.02 -15.11 2.09
N GLY A 274 -10.35 -15.66 0.93
CA GLY A 274 -11.29 -15.04 0.01
C GLY A 274 -12.68 -14.93 0.63
N ASN A 275 -13.46 -13.94 0.20
CA ASN A 275 -14.74 -13.62 0.80
C ASN A 275 -15.79 -14.71 0.62
N GLU A 276 -15.64 -15.54 -0.42
CA GLU A 276 -16.53 -16.68 -0.70
C GLU A 276 -15.98 -17.98 -0.09
N SER A 277 -14.84 -17.91 0.60
CA SER A 277 -14.27 -19.06 1.30
C SER A 277 -15.17 -19.52 2.45
N LYS A 278 -15.29 -20.83 2.61
CA LYS A 278 -15.95 -21.45 3.77
C LYS A 278 -15.09 -21.43 5.02
N GLU A 279 -13.81 -21.10 4.89
CA GLU A 279 -12.87 -20.96 5.98
C GLU A 279 -13.12 -19.64 6.73
N LYS A 280 -13.29 -19.72 8.05
CA LYS A 280 -13.26 -18.55 8.93
C LYS A 280 -12.00 -18.62 9.77
N VAL A 281 -11.19 -17.57 9.70
CA VAL A 281 -9.93 -17.46 10.44
C VAL A 281 -10.08 -16.47 11.58
N SER A 282 -9.32 -16.70 12.66
CA SER A 282 -9.30 -15.78 13.79
C SER A 282 -8.47 -14.53 13.49
N PRO A 283 -8.71 -13.39 14.17
CA PRO A 283 -7.85 -12.21 14.06
C PRO A 283 -6.37 -12.49 14.35
N ALA A 284 -6.08 -13.40 15.27
CA ALA A 284 -4.71 -13.81 15.59
C ALA A 284 -4.03 -14.53 14.40
N THR A 285 -4.79 -15.36 13.67
CA THR A 285 -4.31 -16.03 12.46
C THR A 285 -4.06 -15.03 11.34
N VAL A 286 -4.98 -14.08 11.12
CA VAL A 286 -4.81 -12.99 10.14
C VAL A 286 -3.56 -12.17 10.47
N ALA A 287 -3.36 -11.84 11.74
CA ALA A 287 -2.19 -11.10 12.20
C ALA A 287 -0.88 -11.88 11.97
N ASP A 288 -0.81 -13.16 12.32
CA ASP A 288 0.39 -14.00 12.10
C ASP A 288 0.78 -14.03 10.62
N TYR A 289 -0.17 -14.35 9.74
CA TYR A 289 0.07 -14.40 8.30
C TYR A 289 0.49 -13.05 7.72
N THR A 290 -0.17 -11.99 8.16
CA THR A 290 0.10 -10.63 7.66
C THR A 290 1.46 -10.12 8.13
N LEU A 291 1.80 -10.25 9.41
CA LEU A 291 3.10 -9.84 9.95
C LEU A 291 4.24 -10.68 9.37
N LYS A 292 4.05 -11.99 9.23
CA LYS A 292 5.02 -12.88 8.58
C LYS A 292 5.30 -12.45 7.14
N LEU A 293 4.28 -12.01 6.40
CA LEU A 293 4.46 -11.48 5.05
C LEU A 293 5.25 -10.16 5.07
N LEU A 294 4.91 -9.23 5.96
CA LEU A 294 5.63 -7.96 6.13
C LEU A 294 7.12 -8.20 6.40
N HIS A 295 7.45 -9.06 7.37
CA HIS A 295 8.83 -9.44 7.71
C HIS A 295 9.62 -10.06 6.56
N ARG A 296 8.95 -10.72 5.61
CA ARG A 296 9.62 -11.37 4.47
C ARG A 296 9.82 -10.47 3.27
N ARG A 297 9.11 -9.35 3.18
CA ARG A 297 9.02 -8.57 1.93
C ARG A 297 9.24 -7.08 2.08
N ILE A 298 8.99 -6.51 3.25
CA ILE A 298 9.03 -5.07 3.43
C ILE A 298 10.36 -4.68 4.10
N PRO A 299 11.13 -3.74 3.56
CA PRO A 299 12.28 -3.17 4.25
C PRO A 299 11.86 -2.33 5.47
N PRO A 300 12.61 -2.37 6.59
CA PRO A 300 12.37 -1.51 7.76
C PRO A 300 12.47 0.00 7.50
N ALA A 301 13.03 0.40 6.35
CA ALA A 301 13.11 1.81 5.94
C ALA A 301 11.73 2.43 5.68
N VAL A 302 10.72 1.62 5.34
CA VAL A 302 9.34 2.11 5.20
C VAL A 302 8.84 2.59 6.57
N PRO A 303 8.31 3.81 6.72
CA PRO A 303 7.89 4.30 8.03
C PRO A 303 6.56 3.70 8.52
N GLY A 304 5.60 3.46 7.62
CA GLY A 304 4.26 3.02 8.00
C GLY A 304 3.59 2.07 7.01
N ILE A 305 2.85 1.11 7.57
CA ILE A 305 1.99 0.16 6.88
C ILE A 305 0.54 0.51 7.24
N MET A 306 -0.17 1.11 6.29
CA MET A 306 -1.49 1.72 6.48
C MET A 306 -2.56 0.83 5.83
N PHE A 307 -2.94 -0.26 6.49
CA PHE A 307 -3.80 -1.29 5.89
C PHE A 307 -5.10 -0.74 5.31
N LEU A 308 -5.49 -1.21 4.13
CA LEU A 308 -6.86 -1.06 3.64
C LEU A 308 -7.77 -2.06 4.36
N SER A 309 -9.05 -1.71 4.55
CA SER A 309 -10.02 -2.62 5.18
C SER A 309 -10.58 -3.66 4.21
N GLY A 310 -10.52 -3.40 2.90
CA GLY A 310 -11.17 -4.25 1.91
C GLY A 310 -12.67 -4.33 2.18
N GLY A 311 -13.21 -5.54 2.19
CA GLY A 311 -14.61 -5.86 2.48
C GLY A 311 -14.92 -6.17 3.96
N GLN A 312 -13.92 -6.11 4.84
CA GLN A 312 -14.09 -6.43 6.26
C GLN A 312 -15.13 -5.50 6.92
N SER A 313 -15.80 -6.01 7.96
CA SER A 313 -16.62 -5.17 8.83
C SER A 313 -15.79 -4.13 9.58
N GLU A 314 -16.44 -3.12 10.17
CA GLU A 314 -15.70 -2.12 10.95
C GLU A 314 -14.99 -2.76 12.16
N VAL A 315 -15.67 -3.69 12.84
CA VAL A 315 -15.13 -4.39 14.02
C VAL A 315 -14.02 -5.37 13.63
N GLU A 316 -14.20 -6.13 12.56
CA GLU A 316 -13.22 -7.11 12.09
C GLU A 316 -11.90 -6.43 11.70
N ALA A 317 -11.97 -5.33 10.94
CA ALA A 317 -10.79 -4.56 10.57
C ALA A 317 -10.04 -4.03 11.81
N THR A 318 -10.78 -3.51 12.80
CA THR A 318 -10.20 -3.04 14.08
C THR A 318 -9.56 -4.20 14.87
N LEU A 319 -10.20 -5.37 14.96
CA LEU A 319 -9.68 -6.53 15.67
C LEU A 319 -8.40 -7.08 15.02
N ASN A 320 -8.40 -7.22 13.69
CA ASN A 320 -7.23 -7.70 12.95
C ASN A 320 -6.04 -6.74 13.12
N LEU A 321 -6.28 -5.41 13.03
CA LEU A 321 -5.26 -4.41 13.30
C LEU A 321 -4.74 -4.49 14.75
N ASN A 322 -5.62 -4.72 15.72
CA ASN A 322 -5.25 -4.82 17.12
C ASN A 322 -4.32 -5.99 17.38
N GLU A 323 -4.64 -7.19 16.85
CA GLU A 323 -3.79 -8.36 17.01
C GLU A 323 -2.38 -8.14 16.42
N MET A 324 -2.28 -7.47 15.27
CA MET A 324 -0.99 -7.15 14.65
C MET A 324 -0.11 -6.23 15.50
N ASN A 325 -0.69 -5.43 16.40
CA ASN A 325 0.02 -4.47 17.24
C ASN A 325 0.24 -4.94 18.68
N LYS A 326 -0.13 -6.18 19.01
CA LYS A 326 0.21 -6.78 20.32
C LYS A 326 1.69 -7.18 20.44
N SER A 327 2.41 -7.24 19.31
CA SER A 327 3.86 -7.44 19.25
C SER A 327 4.57 -6.22 18.66
N PRO A 328 5.83 -5.95 19.04
CA PRO A 328 6.61 -4.90 18.42
C PRO A 328 6.80 -5.12 16.91
N ASN A 329 6.68 -4.04 16.14
CA ASN A 329 6.91 -4.03 14.69
C ASN A 329 8.01 -3.00 14.36
N PRO A 330 8.87 -3.26 13.34
CA PRO A 330 9.83 -2.26 12.87
C PRO A 330 9.15 -1.13 12.09
N TRP A 331 7.92 -1.35 11.64
CA TRP A 331 7.07 -0.35 10.99
C TRP A 331 5.98 0.15 11.94
N HIS A 332 5.45 1.33 11.66
CA HIS A 332 4.17 1.74 12.22
C HIS A 332 3.01 1.01 11.52
N VAL A 333 2.46 -0.02 12.16
CA VAL A 333 1.33 -0.80 11.62
C VAL A 333 0.01 -0.12 12.02
N SER A 334 -0.67 0.48 11.05
CA SER A 334 -1.86 1.31 11.25
C SER A 334 -2.89 1.09 10.13
N PHE A 335 -3.82 2.01 9.97
CA PHE A 335 -4.99 1.90 9.09
C PHE A 335 -5.05 3.02 8.05
N SER A 336 -5.61 2.70 6.88
CA SER A 336 -6.11 3.64 5.90
C SER A 336 -7.50 3.20 5.45
N TYR A 337 -8.50 3.55 6.25
CA TYR A 337 -9.84 2.98 6.16
C TYR A 337 -10.85 3.96 5.56
N ALA A 338 -11.68 3.41 4.66
CA ALA A 338 -12.86 4.06 4.12
C ALA A 338 -14.11 3.46 4.78
N ARG A 339 -14.63 2.36 4.22
CA ARG A 339 -15.83 1.66 4.71
C ARG A 339 -15.75 1.30 6.20
N ALA A 340 -14.63 0.72 6.64
CA ALA A 340 -14.43 0.34 8.05
C ALA A 340 -14.32 1.53 9.03
N LEU A 341 -14.28 2.77 8.53
CA LEU A 341 -14.28 3.98 9.35
C LEU A 341 -15.59 4.78 9.23
N GLN A 342 -16.27 4.68 8.09
CA GLN A 342 -17.31 5.62 7.69
C GLN A 342 -18.72 5.00 7.61
N ASN A 343 -18.86 3.67 7.61
CA ASN A 343 -20.14 3.03 7.27
C ASN A 343 -21.22 3.30 8.31
N THR A 344 -20.91 3.12 9.60
CA THR A 344 -21.85 3.43 10.68
C THR A 344 -22.20 4.93 10.68
N ALA A 345 -21.19 5.81 10.55
CA ALA A 345 -21.42 7.26 10.50
C ALA A 345 -22.34 7.68 9.34
N LEU A 346 -22.15 7.11 8.15
CA LEU A 346 -22.98 7.40 6.97
C LEU A 346 -24.44 6.98 7.20
N LYS A 347 -24.66 5.78 7.75
CA LYS A 347 -26.01 5.27 8.06
C LYS A 347 -26.67 6.07 9.16
N THR A 348 -25.94 6.45 10.21
CA THR A 348 -26.43 7.30 11.29
C THR A 348 -26.81 8.69 10.78
N TRP A 349 -26.03 9.27 9.86
CA TRP A 349 -26.34 10.57 9.27
C TRP A 349 -27.65 10.51 8.48
N GLY A 350 -27.76 9.56 7.55
CA GLY A 350 -28.97 9.38 6.74
C GLY A 350 -29.37 10.61 5.91
N GLY A 351 -28.43 11.54 5.66
CA GLY A 351 -28.68 12.78 4.93
C GLY A 351 -29.37 13.88 5.71
N ARG A 352 -29.55 13.73 7.02
CA ARG A 352 -30.35 14.63 7.84
C ARG A 352 -29.49 15.54 8.71
N VAL A 353 -29.80 16.83 8.74
CA VAL A 353 -29.02 17.84 9.47
C VAL A 353 -29.06 17.58 10.98
N GLU A 354 -30.22 17.18 11.49
CA GLU A 354 -30.41 16.82 12.90
C GLU A 354 -29.56 15.64 13.36
N ASN A 355 -29.11 14.78 12.43
CA ASN A 355 -28.29 13.60 12.74
C ASN A 355 -26.78 13.85 12.64
N VAL A 356 -26.35 15.05 12.23
CA VAL A 356 -24.92 15.37 12.04
C VAL A 356 -24.12 15.03 13.28
N LYS A 357 -24.53 15.50 14.47
CA LYS A 357 -23.79 15.25 15.71
C LYS A 357 -23.67 13.75 16.02
N ALA A 358 -24.76 12.99 15.90
CA ALA A 358 -24.74 11.55 16.15
C ALA A 358 -23.83 10.79 15.17
N ALA A 359 -23.79 11.20 13.90
CA ALA A 359 -22.90 10.62 12.91
C ALA A 359 -21.42 10.96 13.15
N GLN A 360 -21.14 12.20 13.58
CA GLN A 360 -19.80 12.62 13.99
C GLN A 360 -19.32 11.85 15.23
N ASP A 361 -20.20 11.62 16.20
CA ASP A 361 -19.88 10.80 17.38
C ASP A 361 -19.60 9.35 17.00
N ALA A 362 -20.34 8.78 16.05
CA ALA A 362 -20.07 7.44 15.51
C ALA A 362 -18.72 7.36 14.78
N LEU A 363 -18.38 8.37 13.98
CA LEU A 363 -17.08 8.46 13.31
C LEU A 363 -15.94 8.55 14.33
N LEU A 364 -16.08 9.41 15.34
CA LEU A 364 -15.07 9.63 16.38
C LEU A 364 -14.86 8.36 17.21
N PHE A 365 -15.96 7.67 17.57
CA PHE A 365 -15.89 6.38 18.24
C PHE A 365 -15.05 5.38 17.44
N ARG A 366 -15.34 5.23 16.13
CA ARG A 366 -14.58 4.31 15.27
C ARG A 366 -13.13 4.73 15.09
N ALA A 367 -12.85 6.02 14.95
CA ALA A 367 -11.49 6.55 14.87
C ALA A 367 -10.69 6.23 16.14
N LYS A 368 -11.30 6.41 17.32
CA LYS A 368 -10.71 6.04 18.62
C LYS A 368 -10.51 4.53 18.76
N SER A 369 -11.46 3.70 18.31
CA SER A 369 -11.30 2.24 18.32
C SER A 369 -10.10 1.80 17.46
N ASN A 370 -9.94 2.35 16.26
CA ASN A 370 -8.80 2.05 15.40
C ASN A 370 -7.48 2.61 15.93
N SER A 371 -7.51 3.78 16.60
CA SER A 371 -6.36 4.32 17.35
C SER A 371 -5.90 3.36 18.46
N LEU A 372 -6.83 2.85 19.26
CA LEU A 372 -6.53 1.86 20.30
C LEU A 372 -6.01 0.55 19.69
N ALA A 373 -6.54 0.12 18.55
CA ALA A 373 -6.06 -1.06 17.83
C ALA A 373 -4.63 -0.87 17.31
N GLN A 374 -4.29 0.31 16.78
CA GLN A 374 -2.92 0.65 16.41
C GLN A 374 -1.98 0.50 17.64
N LEU A 375 -2.46 0.81 18.83
CA LEU A 375 -1.69 0.68 20.07
C LEU A 375 -1.74 -0.73 20.70
N GLY A 376 -2.44 -1.70 20.08
CA GLY A 376 -2.63 -3.05 20.62
C GLY A 376 -3.49 -3.11 21.90
N LYS A 377 -4.34 -2.09 22.12
CA LYS A 377 -5.11 -1.86 23.35
C LYS A 377 -6.63 -1.90 23.15
N TYR A 378 -7.10 -2.24 21.96
CA TYR A 378 -8.52 -2.30 21.68
C TYR A 378 -9.14 -3.57 22.27
N THR A 379 -10.30 -3.41 22.93
CA THR A 379 -10.97 -4.47 23.71
C THR A 379 -12.32 -4.89 23.15
N GLY A 380 -12.85 -4.21 22.12
CA GLY A 380 -14.18 -4.52 21.56
C GLY A 380 -15.37 -4.04 22.37
N VAL A 381 -15.17 -3.32 23.48
CA VAL A 381 -16.26 -2.81 24.32
C VAL A 381 -16.97 -1.63 23.65
N GLY A 382 -18.30 -1.66 23.66
CA GLY A 382 -19.14 -0.57 23.13
C GLY A 382 -19.50 -0.69 21.65
N GLU A 383 -19.16 -1.81 21.01
CA GLU A 383 -19.42 -2.04 19.59
C GLU A 383 -20.89 -2.27 19.26
N SER A 384 -21.41 -1.55 18.26
CA SER A 384 -22.79 -1.68 17.80
C SER A 384 -22.97 -2.91 16.90
N GLU A 385 -24.20 -3.42 16.80
CA GLU A 385 -24.52 -4.51 15.87
C GLU A 385 -24.31 -4.11 14.40
N GLU A 386 -24.45 -2.82 14.08
CA GLU A 386 -24.22 -2.31 12.73
C GLU A 386 -22.74 -2.40 12.33
N ALA A 387 -21.84 -2.08 13.26
CA ALA A 387 -20.40 -2.12 13.01
C ALA A 387 -19.84 -3.53 12.77
N LYS A 388 -20.57 -4.57 13.22
CA LYS A 388 -20.19 -5.97 13.06
C LYS A 388 -20.58 -6.55 11.69
N LYS A 389 -21.41 -5.85 10.90
CA LYS A 389 -21.89 -6.34 9.60
C LYS A 389 -20.79 -6.27 8.55
N GLU A 390 -20.69 -7.34 7.76
CA GLU A 390 -19.76 -7.44 6.63
C GLU A 390 -20.04 -6.37 5.57
N LEU A 391 -18.98 -5.81 4.98
CA LEU A 391 -19.07 -4.68 4.05
C LEU A 391 -18.65 -5.06 2.63
N PHE A 392 -18.40 -6.34 2.37
CA PHE A 392 -17.97 -6.85 1.08
C PHE A 392 -19.04 -6.64 0.01
N VAL A 393 -18.56 -6.31 -1.18
CA VAL A 393 -19.38 -6.21 -2.40
C VAL A 393 -18.55 -6.85 -3.50
N LYS A 394 -19.09 -7.90 -4.14
CA LYS A 394 -18.41 -8.62 -5.22
C LYS A 394 -18.10 -7.67 -6.39
N GLY A 395 -16.87 -7.71 -6.90
CA GLY A 395 -16.44 -6.84 -8.00
C GLY A 395 -16.46 -5.34 -7.66
N TYR A 396 -16.28 -4.96 -6.39
CA TYR A 396 -16.27 -3.55 -6.00
C TYR A 396 -15.08 -2.80 -6.63
N SER A 397 -15.38 -1.71 -7.33
CA SER A 397 -14.37 -0.80 -7.89
C SER A 397 -14.63 0.65 -7.42
N TYR A 398 -13.55 1.34 -7.04
CA TYR A 398 -13.53 2.68 -6.44
C TYR A 398 -13.56 3.84 -7.43
#